data_AF-A0A235FK07-F1
#
_entry.id   AF-A0A235FK07-F1
#
_cell.length_a   1.000
_cell.length_b   1.000
_cell.length_c   1.000
_cell.angle_alpha   90.00
_cell.angle_beta   90.00
_cell.angle_gamma   90.00
#
_symmetry.space_group_name_H-M   'P 1'
#
loop_
_entity.id
_entity.type
_entity.pdbx_description
1 polymer ?
#
loop_
_entity_poly.entity_id
_entity_poly.type
_entity_poly.pdbx_seq_one_letter_code
_entity_poly.pdbx_strand_id
1 'polypeptide(L)'
;MNTLVDALSVRKFSSVPSSPLGTRSTLQLFRVTTQHVPNSGRCIECDFALSGTTPLCPQAADALRELATRNIDRPSSARNLFRLTDIGLLQRAASHRPTNSGRCARCGFSYTADVRDCPQLRLIRRVLESRGTIPLTQSEPGAAICAGRPQAWEIKGQNLSAWKRAMASCSECPLLKQCRESLRQGQVLPADQIMAGTVYDYYGKPVADHRLRAYAVDRGRKPRTFHASGTNLRGEGDVA
;
A
#
# COMPACT_ATOMS: atom_id res chain seq x y z
N MET A 1 52.11 17.58 -43.79
CA MET A 1 51.40 17.11 -42.58
C MET A 1 49.99 16.72 -42.96
N ASN A 2 49.78 15.41 -43.05
CA ASN A 2 48.59 14.57 -42.93
C ASN A 2 47.14 15.11 -43.15
N THR A 3 46.52 14.50 -44.19
CA THR A 3 45.18 13.85 -44.30
C THR A 3 43.92 14.74 -44.20
N LEU A 4 43.12 15.02 -45.25
CA LEU A 4 42.40 14.18 -46.25
C LEU A 4 41.41 13.14 -45.66
N VAL A 5 40.21 13.13 -46.25
CA VAL A 5 39.19 12.06 -46.37
C VAL A 5 37.85 12.27 -45.65
N ASP A 6 36.91 12.81 -46.43
CA ASP A 6 35.58 12.27 -46.78
C ASP A 6 34.59 11.76 -45.72
N ALA A 7 33.45 12.45 -45.73
CA ALA A 7 32.16 11.96 -46.21
C ALA A 7 31.32 10.98 -45.36
N LEU A 8 30.01 11.13 -45.56
CA LEU A 8 28.94 10.17 -45.33
C LEU A 8 28.50 9.98 -43.88
N SER A 9 27.53 10.78 -43.45
CA SER A 9 26.16 10.28 -43.23
C SER A 9 25.27 11.36 -42.65
N VAL A 10 24.58 12.08 -43.53
CA VAL A 10 23.19 12.45 -43.23
C VAL A 10 22.42 11.12 -43.15
N ARG A 11 22.52 10.43 -42.02
CA ARG A 11 21.54 9.41 -41.68
C ARG A 11 20.28 10.17 -41.34
N LYS A 12 19.41 10.23 -42.35
CA LYS A 12 17.96 10.38 -42.22
C LYS A 12 17.56 9.94 -40.82
N PHE A 13 17.06 10.89 -40.03
CA PHE A 13 16.19 10.54 -38.92
C PHE A 13 15.14 9.61 -39.51
N SER A 14 15.26 8.31 -39.24
CA SER A 14 14.11 7.44 -39.30
C SER A 14 13.19 8.02 -38.25
N SER A 15 12.27 8.86 -38.70
CA SER A 15 11.04 9.18 -38.01
C SER A 15 10.36 7.85 -37.77
N VAL A 16 10.73 7.18 -36.68
CA VAL A 16 9.94 6.10 -36.11
C VAL A 16 8.55 6.71 -35.96
N PRO A 17 7.51 6.11 -36.52
CA PRO A 17 6.17 6.65 -36.37
C PRO A 17 5.90 6.76 -34.88
N SER A 18 5.83 8.00 -34.40
CA SER A 18 5.46 8.38 -33.05
C SER A 18 4.02 7.98 -32.86
N SER A 19 3.77 6.68 -32.67
CA SER A 19 2.46 6.19 -32.27
C SER A 19 2.12 6.95 -30.99
N PRO A 20 0.97 7.65 -30.94
CA PRO A 20 0.60 8.45 -29.79
C PRO A 20 0.64 7.54 -28.56
N LEU A 21 1.40 7.95 -27.54
CA LEU A 21 1.70 7.16 -26.34
C LEU A 21 0.44 6.57 -25.65
N GLY A 22 -0.73 7.16 -25.88
CA GLY A 22 -2.02 6.68 -25.41
C GLY A 22 -2.42 5.28 -25.87
N THR A 23 -1.90 4.77 -27.00
CA THR A 23 -2.24 3.41 -27.50
C THR A 23 -1.29 2.30 -27.02
N ARG A 24 -0.15 2.65 -26.39
CA ARG A 24 0.82 1.65 -25.94
C ARG A 24 0.29 0.82 -24.77
N SER A 25 0.57 -0.48 -24.78
CA SER A 25 0.24 -1.34 -23.64
C SER A 25 1.10 -1.01 -22.42
N THR A 26 0.64 -1.34 -21.21
CA THR A 26 1.43 -1.13 -19.98
C THR A 26 2.82 -1.79 -20.06
N LEU A 27 2.91 -2.97 -20.68
CA LEU A 27 4.18 -3.68 -20.85
C LEU A 27 5.12 -2.97 -21.83
N GLN A 28 4.59 -2.36 -22.88
CA GLN A 28 5.37 -1.53 -23.81
C GLN A 28 5.88 -0.25 -23.14
N LEU A 29 5.06 0.40 -22.30
CA LEU A 29 5.50 1.56 -21.53
C LEU A 29 6.62 1.20 -20.55
N PHE A 30 6.50 0.07 -19.83
CA PHE A 30 7.59 -0.42 -18.98
C PHE A 30 8.87 -0.67 -19.78
N ARG A 31 8.76 -1.32 -20.94
CA ARG A 31 9.91 -1.58 -21.82
C ARG A 31 10.64 -0.27 -22.18
N VAL A 32 9.92 0.78 -22.54
CA VAL A 32 10.49 2.12 -22.81
C VAL A 32 11.24 2.65 -21.59
N THR A 33 10.67 2.58 -20.39
CA THR A 33 11.35 3.06 -19.17
C THR A 33 12.59 2.26 -18.78
N THR A 34 12.69 1.00 -19.23
CA THR A 34 13.86 0.14 -18.97
C THR A 34 14.93 0.24 -20.05
N GLN A 35 14.57 0.63 -21.28
CA GLN A 35 15.52 0.81 -22.39
C GLN A 35 16.15 2.20 -22.36
N HIS A 36 15.35 3.23 -22.08
CA HIS A 36 15.81 4.62 -22.05
C HIS A 36 16.40 5.00 -20.69
N VAL A 37 17.56 4.43 -20.35
CA VAL A 37 18.24 4.72 -19.07
C VAL A 37 19.40 5.71 -19.22
N PRO A 38 19.68 6.52 -18.17
CA PRO A 38 20.86 7.38 -18.12
C PRO A 38 22.16 6.59 -18.10
N ASN A 39 23.16 7.05 -18.87
CA ASN A 39 24.54 6.62 -18.82
C ASN A 39 25.45 7.81 -19.20
N SER A 40 26.40 8.16 -18.35
CA SER A 40 27.39 9.23 -18.60
C SER A 40 26.79 10.55 -19.11
N GLY A 41 25.67 11.00 -18.53
CA GLY A 41 25.00 12.25 -18.91
C GLY A 41 24.19 12.16 -20.21
N ARG A 42 23.95 10.96 -20.76
CA ARG A 42 23.12 10.73 -21.94
C ARG A 42 22.17 9.56 -21.76
N CYS A 43 21.15 9.45 -22.60
CA CYS A 43 20.28 8.27 -22.64
C CYS A 43 20.87 7.19 -23.55
N ILE A 44 21.04 5.95 -23.08
CA ILE A 44 21.66 4.89 -23.91
C ILE A 44 20.90 4.55 -25.19
N GLU A 45 19.57 4.70 -25.19
CA GLU A 45 18.72 4.24 -26.30
C GLU A 45 18.53 5.33 -27.37
N CYS A 46 18.52 6.60 -26.98
CA CYS A 46 18.20 7.72 -27.88
C CYS A 46 19.24 8.84 -27.87
N ASP A 47 20.34 8.66 -27.16
CA ASP A 47 21.47 9.58 -26.99
C ASP A 47 21.12 10.98 -26.47
N PHE A 48 19.89 11.17 -25.97
CA PHE A 48 19.44 12.44 -25.43
C PHE A 48 20.32 12.91 -24.26
N ALA A 49 20.79 14.14 -24.32
CA ALA A 49 21.63 14.75 -23.29
C ALA A 49 20.82 15.02 -22.02
N LEU A 50 21.30 14.49 -20.90
CA LEU A 50 20.68 14.62 -19.59
C LEU A 50 21.40 15.71 -18.80
N SER A 51 20.64 16.39 -17.95
CA SER A 51 21.14 17.44 -17.06
C SER A 51 20.56 17.25 -15.66
N GLY A 52 21.08 17.99 -14.68
CA GLY A 52 20.53 17.96 -13.32
C GLY A 52 19.04 18.31 -13.25
N THR A 53 18.56 19.16 -14.16
CA THR A 53 17.14 19.55 -14.25
C THR A 53 16.33 18.63 -15.17
N THR A 54 16.99 17.85 -16.02
CA THR A 54 16.36 16.93 -16.98
C THR A 54 17.00 15.54 -16.87
N PRO A 55 16.67 14.78 -15.82
CA PRO A 55 17.33 13.51 -15.51
C PRO A 55 16.89 12.35 -16.42
N LEU A 56 15.89 12.57 -17.28
CA LEU A 56 15.30 11.58 -18.16
C LEU A 56 15.13 12.15 -19.57
N CYS A 57 15.27 11.31 -20.59
CA CYS A 57 14.91 11.73 -21.94
C CYS A 57 13.39 11.86 -22.08
N PRO A 58 12.88 12.60 -23.09
CA PRO A 58 11.46 12.81 -23.28
C PRO A 58 10.65 11.51 -23.35
N GLN A 59 11.17 10.49 -24.04
CA GLN A 59 10.48 9.21 -24.19
C GLN A 59 10.32 8.45 -22.86
N ALA A 60 11.37 8.45 -22.02
CA ALA A 60 11.31 7.86 -20.69
C ALA A 60 10.39 8.67 -19.76
N ALA A 61 10.47 10.00 -19.81
CA ALA A 61 9.65 10.89 -19.00
C ALA A 61 8.16 10.78 -19.36
N ASP A 62 7.83 10.74 -20.64
CA ASP A 62 6.47 10.59 -21.14
C ASP A 62 5.90 9.20 -20.78
N ALA A 63 6.68 8.13 -20.96
CA ALA A 63 6.25 6.79 -20.56
C ALA A 63 6.02 6.67 -19.06
N LEU A 64 6.86 7.32 -18.24
CA LEU A 64 6.66 7.40 -16.79
C LEU A 64 5.43 8.23 -16.42
N ARG A 65 5.19 9.37 -17.09
CA ARG A 65 3.98 10.17 -16.88
C ARG A 65 2.73 9.37 -17.24
N GLU A 66 2.71 8.67 -18.36
CA GLU A 66 1.60 7.81 -18.77
C GLU A 66 1.41 6.61 -17.83
N LEU A 67 2.48 6.01 -17.32
CA LEU A 67 2.39 4.97 -16.28
C LEU A 67 1.89 5.53 -14.94
N ALA A 68 2.21 6.78 -14.62
CA ALA A 68 1.74 7.46 -13.41
C ALA A 68 0.26 7.82 -13.53
N THR A 69 -0.18 8.39 -14.65
CA THR A 69 -1.60 8.69 -14.91
C THR A 69 -2.45 7.41 -14.93
N ARG A 70 -1.99 6.35 -15.61
CA ARG A 70 -2.65 5.04 -15.57
C ARG A 70 -2.66 4.38 -14.19
N ASN A 71 -1.74 4.74 -13.29
CA ASN A 71 -1.80 4.30 -11.90
C ASN A 71 -2.80 5.12 -11.06
N ILE A 72 -3.00 6.40 -11.39
CA ILE A 72 -3.98 7.28 -10.75
C ILE A 72 -5.41 6.87 -11.16
N ASP A 73 -5.62 6.49 -12.41
CA ASP A 73 -6.95 6.15 -12.95
C ASP A 73 -7.37 4.68 -12.79
N ARG A 74 -6.58 3.85 -12.09
CA ARG A 74 -6.88 2.41 -11.98
C ARG A 74 -7.14 1.92 -10.55
N PRO A 75 -8.42 1.94 -10.10
CA PRO A 75 -8.90 1.15 -8.97
C PRO A 75 -8.62 -0.36 -9.10
N SER A 76 -8.35 -0.87 -10.30
CA SER A 76 -8.22 -2.30 -10.58
C SER A 76 -6.97 -2.95 -9.97
N SER A 77 -5.83 -2.24 -9.91
CA SER A 77 -4.59 -2.81 -9.33
C SER A 77 -4.70 -2.95 -7.81
N ALA A 78 -5.26 -1.95 -7.13
CA ALA A 78 -5.54 -2.02 -5.69
C ALA A 78 -6.59 -3.09 -5.37
N ARG A 79 -7.70 -3.16 -6.12
CA ARG A 79 -8.73 -4.21 -5.96
C ARG A 79 -8.15 -5.63 -6.06
N ASN A 80 -7.19 -5.86 -6.96
CA ASN A 80 -6.55 -7.17 -7.08
C ASN A 80 -5.65 -7.49 -5.88
N LEU A 81 -4.98 -6.50 -5.27
CA LEU A 81 -4.19 -6.72 -4.05
C LEU A 81 -5.08 -7.11 -2.86
N PHE A 82 -6.25 -6.48 -2.71
CA PHE A 82 -7.20 -6.82 -1.64
C PHE A 82 -7.79 -8.24 -1.75
N ARG A 83 -7.66 -8.91 -2.90
CA ARG A 83 -8.08 -10.31 -3.11
C ARG A 83 -7.00 -11.33 -2.78
N LEU A 84 -5.73 -10.92 -2.73
CA LEU A 84 -4.63 -11.84 -2.42
C LEU A 84 -4.66 -12.22 -0.93
N THR A 85 -4.22 -13.44 -0.62
CA THR A 85 -3.97 -13.85 0.76
C THR A 85 -2.79 -13.07 1.34
N ASP A 86 -2.70 -13.02 2.67
CA ASP A 86 -1.57 -12.38 3.36
C ASP A 86 -0.23 -12.97 2.95
N ILE A 87 -0.16 -14.31 2.82
CA ILE A 87 1.03 -15.02 2.32
C ILE A 87 1.38 -14.57 0.89
N GLY A 88 0.38 -14.48 0.01
CA GLY A 88 0.59 -14.02 -1.37
C GLY A 88 1.07 -12.57 -1.44
N LEU A 89 0.56 -11.70 -0.56
CA LEU A 89 1.03 -10.31 -0.44
C LEU A 89 2.47 -10.24 0.09
N LEU A 90 2.83 -11.04 1.10
CA LEU A 90 4.20 -11.09 1.64
C LEU A 90 5.20 -11.58 0.59
N GLN A 91 4.88 -12.66 -0.14
CA GLN A 91 5.69 -13.15 -1.25
C GLN A 91 5.85 -12.08 -2.35
N ARG A 92 4.76 -11.37 -2.67
CA ARG A 92 4.82 -10.28 -3.65
C ARG A 92 5.66 -9.12 -3.14
N ALA A 93 5.55 -8.73 -1.88
CA ALA A 93 6.40 -7.70 -1.28
C ALA A 93 7.89 -8.09 -1.37
N ALA A 94 8.24 -9.33 -1.00
CA ALA A 94 9.63 -9.82 -1.01
C ALA A 94 10.30 -9.74 -2.39
N SER A 95 9.52 -9.86 -3.46
CA SER A 95 10.05 -9.72 -4.83
C SER A 95 10.36 -8.28 -5.24
N HIS A 96 9.90 -7.27 -4.51
CA HIS A 96 10.25 -5.87 -4.73
C HIS A 96 11.50 -5.49 -3.92
N ARG A 97 12.67 -5.91 -4.40
CA ARG A 97 13.97 -5.60 -3.78
C ARG A 97 14.87 -4.77 -4.69
N PRO A 98 15.80 -3.97 -4.14
CA PRO A 98 16.84 -3.32 -4.93
C PRO A 98 17.77 -4.34 -5.61
N THR A 99 18.16 -4.06 -6.85
CA THR A 99 19.28 -4.68 -7.56
C THR A 99 20.55 -3.86 -7.34
N ASN A 100 21.70 -4.41 -7.72
CA ASN A 100 22.99 -3.70 -7.69
C ASN A 100 23.00 -2.42 -8.55
N SER A 101 22.09 -2.31 -9.52
CA SER A 101 21.90 -1.13 -10.38
C SER A 101 20.99 -0.05 -9.77
N GLY A 102 20.60 -0.19 -8.50
CA GLY A 102 19.72 0.78 -7.83
C GLY A 102 18.28 0.74 -8.35
N ARG A 103 17.84 -0.38 -8.94
CA ARG A 103 16.48 -0.55 -9.48
C ARG A 103 15.71 -1.65 -8.78
N CYS A 104 14.39 -1.59 -8.81
CA CYS A 104 13.54 -2.62 -8.26
C CYS A 104 13.55 -3.85 -9.18
N ALA A 105 13.94 -5.00 -8.64
CA ALA A 105 14.04 -6.27 -9.38
C ALA A 105 12.73 -6.71 -10.05
N ARG A 106 11.57 -6.26 -9.52
CA ARG A 106 10.25 -6.64 -10.05
C ARG A 106 9.61 -5.62 -10.97
N CYS A 107 9.73 -4.32 -10.67
CA CYS A 107 9.00 -3.28 -11.41
C CYS A 107 9.91 -2.26 -12.11
N GLY A 108 11.24 -2.41 -12.03
CA GLY A 108 12.21 -1.53 -12.70
C GLY A 108 12.32 -0.11 -12.12
N PHE A 109 11.53 0.21 -11.08
CA PHE A 109 11.57 1.50 -10.41
C PHE A 109 12.99 1.84 -9.94
N SER A 110 13.46 3.05 -10.22
CA SER A 110 14.80 3.51 -9.82
C SER A 110 14.73 4.13 -8.43
N TYR A 111 15.49 3.58 -7.48
CA TYR A 111 15.58 4.13 -6.14
C TYR A 111 16.46 5.39 -6.14
N THR A 112 16.14 6.32 -5.25
CA THR A 112 16.95 7.52 -4.97
C THR A 112 17.36 7.51 -3.50
N ALA A 113 18.21 8.43 -3.07
CA ALA A 113 18.64 8.54 -1.66
C ALA A 113 17.44 8.62 -0.70
N ASP A 114 16.38 9.33 -1.10
CA ASP A 114 15.20 9.59 -0.28
C ASP A 114 14.07 8.56 -0.48
N VAL A 115 14.15 7.75 -1.54
CA VAL A 115 13.09 6.80 -1.89
C VAL A 115 13.60 5.38 -1.72
N ARG A 116 13.27 4.77 -0.57
CA ARG A 116 13.67 3.40 -0.20
C ARG A 116 12.73 2.31 -0.70
N ASP A 117 11.45 2.65 -0.93
CA ASP A 117 10.42 1.71 -1.38
C ASP A 117 9.84 2.15 -2.73
N CYS A 118 9.75 1.21 -3.68
CA CYS A 118 9.10 1.47 -4.95
C CYS A 118 7.57 1.63 -4.77
N PRO A 119 6.87 2.34 -5.69
CA PRO A 119 5.43 2.62 -5.55
C PRO A 119 4.56 1.36 -5.35
N GLN A 120 4.88 0.27 -6.05
CA GLN A 120 4.14 -0.99 -5.92
C GLN A 120 4.36 -1.66 -4.57
N LEU A 121 5.57 -1.62 -4.02
CA LEU A 121 5.86 -2.13 -2.67
C LEU A 121 5.10 -1.32 -1.61
N ARG A 122 5.05 0.01 -1.75
CA ARG A 122 4.28 0.88 -0.84
C ARG A 122 2.80 0.50 -0.82
N LEU A 123 2.21 0.22 -1.99
CA LEU A 123 0.81 -0.23 -2.08
C LEU A 123 0.57 -1.58 -1.41
N ILE A 124 1.46 -2.56 -1.64
CA ILE A 124 1.36 -3.88 -0.99
C ILE A 124 1.48 -3.75 0.53
N ARG A 125 2.43 -2.95 1.01
CA ARG A 125 2.62 -2.67 2.44
C ARG A 125 1.39 -2.04 3.06
N ARG A 126 0.76 -1.05 2.40
CA ARG A 126 -0.51 -0.45 2.89
C ARG A 126 -1.62 -1.49 3.05
N VAL A 127 -1.73 -2.46 2.14
CA VAL A 127 -2.73 -3.53 2.28
C VAL A 127 -2.38 -4.44 3.46
N LEU A 128 -1.12 -4.88 3.58
CA LEU A 128 -0.66 -5.70 4.72
C LEU A 128 -0.85 -4.98 6.06
N GLU A 129 -0.55 -3.68 6.12
CA GLU A 129 -0.80 -2.80 7.25
C GLU A 129 -2.30 -2.73 7.60
N SER A 130 -3.17 -2.53 6.60
CA SER A 130 -4.62 -2.45 6.82
C SER A 130 -5.23 -3.75 7.35
N ARG A 131 -4.59 -4.89 7.05
CA ARG A 131 -4.97 -6.21 7.57
C ARG A 131 -4.33 -6.53 8.92
N GLY A 132 -3.46 -5.64 9.40
CA GLY A 132 -2.64 -5.84 10.57
C GLY A 132 -1.66 -6.99 10.41
N THR A 133 -1.21 -7.32 9.19
CA THR A 133 -0.23 -8.39 8.89
C THR A 133 1.22 -7.93 9.08
N ILE A 134 1.48 -6.63 9.06
CA ILE A 134 2.79 -6.02 9.38
C ILE A 134 2.60 -4.80 10.30
N PRO A 135 3.64 -4.32 10.99
CA PRO A 135 3.54 -3.09 11.80
C PRO A 135 3.13 -1.88 10.97
N LEU A 136 2.38 -0.97 11.60
CA LEU A 136 1.96 0.28 10.97
C LEU A 136 3.11 1.29 11.01
N THR A 137 3.44 1.85 9.85
CA THR A 137 4.51 2.85 9.72
C THR A 137 3.94 4.25 9.54
N GLN A 138 4.69 5.28 9.95
CA GLN A 138 4.32 6.68 9.66
C GLN A 138 4.28 6.91 8.15
N SER A 139 3.28 7.63 7.66
CA SER A 139 3.23 8.03 6.24
C SER A 139 4.21 9.17 5.96
N GLU A 140 4.36 10.10 6.90
CA GLU A 140 5.27 11.25 6.85
C GLU A 140 5.85 11.51 8.26
N PRO A 141 7.05 12.07 8.39
CA PRO A 141 7.63 12.43 9.68
C PRO A 141 6.70 13.35 10.49
N GLY A 142 6.44 12.99 11.75
CA GLY A 142 5.58 13.78 12.65
C GLY A 142 4.08 13.62 12.42
N ALA A 143 3.65 12.95 11.35
CA ALA A 143 2.25 12.63 11.14
C ALA A 143 1.76 11.54 12.11
N ALA A 144 0.46 11.55 12.42
CA ALA A 144 -0.15 10.49 13.20
C ALA A 144 -0.03 9.15 12.46
N ILE A 145 0.47 8.11 13.13
CA ILE A 145 0.54 6.75 12.53
C ILE A 145 -0.85 6.27 12.09
N CYS A 146 -1.89 6.69 12.82
CA CYS A 146 -3.27 6.34 12.53
C CYS A 146 -3.91 7.07 11.35
N ALA A 147 -3.32 8.18 10.88
CA ALA A 147 -3.89 8.96 9.80
C ALA A 147 -4.06 8.13 8.52
N GLY A 148 -5.22 8.28 7.87
CA GLY A 148 -5.54 7.67 6.58
C GLY A 148 -5.76 6.16 6.59
N ARG A 149 -5.79 5.50 7.76
CA ARG A 149 -5.92 4.03 7.88
C ARG A 149 -6.93 3.61 8.97
N PRO A 150 -8.19 4.08 8.96
CA PRO A 150 -9.14 3.81 10.05
C PRO A 150 -9.37 2.31 10.30
N GLN A 151 -9.42 1.49 9.24
CA GLN A 151 -9.68 0.06 9.36
C GLN A 151 -8.60 -0.70 10.14
N ALA A 152 -7.37 -0.19 10.19
CA ALA A 152 -6.27 -0.82 10.92
C ALA A 152 -6.39 -0.66 12.45
N TRP A 153 -7.28 0.24 12.91
CA TRP A 153 -7.49 0.56 14.32
C TRP A 153 -8.85 0.07 14.82
N GLU A 154 -9.71 -0.44 13.95
CA GLU A 154 -11.01 -0.97 14.33
C GLU A 154 -10.89 -2.35 15.01
N ILE A 155 -11.67 -2.55 16.07
CA ILE A 155 -11.73 -3.83 16.80
C ILE A 155 -12.66 -4.79 16.06
N LYS A 156 -12.23 -5.32 14.92
CA LYS A 156 -13.02 -6.30 14.14
C LYS A 156 -12.52 -7.74 14.34
N GLY A 157 -13.48 -8.64 14.57
CA GLY A 157 -13.25 -10.08 14.65
C GLY A 157 -12.40 -10.53 15.85
N GLN A 158 -11.69 -11.64 15.70
CA GLN A 158 -10.94 -12.35 16.75
C GLN A 158 -9.41 -12.16 16.64
N ASN A 159 -8.93 -11.20 15.83
CA ASN A 159 -7.50 -11.11 15.49
C ASN A 159 -6.67 -10.34 16.55
N LEU A 160 -6.48 -10.97 17.71
CA LEU A 160 -5.67 -10.42 18.81
C LEU A 160 -4.25 -10.04 18.39
N SER A 161 -3.64 -10.77 17.44
CA SER A 161 -2.29 -10.47 16.95
C SER A 161 -2.23 -9.15 16.19
N ALA A 162 -3.26 -8.82 15.41
CA ALA A 162 -3.37 -7.54 14.72
C ALA A 162 -3.59 -6.41 15.74
N TRP A 163 -4.45 -6.64 16.74
CA TRP A 163 -4.71 -5.63 17.78
C TRP A 163 -3.45 -5.29 18.57
N LYS A 164 -2.68 -6.30 19.01
CA LYS A 164 -1.41 -6.08 19.72
C LYS A 164 -0.41 -5.28 18.88
N ARG A 165 -0.33 -5.54 17.58
CA ARG A 165 0.54 -4.78 16.68
C ARG A 165 0.08 -3.33 16.51
N ALA A 166 -1.21 -3.11 16.35
CA ALA A 166 -1.76 -1.77 16.32
C ALA A 166 -1.52 -1.03 17.65
N MET A 167 -1.73 -1.67 18.81
CA MET A 167 -1.40 -1.08 20.12
C MET A 167 0.07 -0.68 20.23
N ALA A 168 0.99 -1.55 19.80
CA ALA A 168 2.42 -1.25 19.78
C ALA A 168 2.74 -0.05 18.88
N SER A 169 2.24 -0.05 17.63
CA SER A 169 2.40 1.09 16.72
C SER A 169 1.76 2.38 17.26
N CYS A 170 0.64 2.30 17.98
CA CYS A 170 0.02 3.46 18.61
C CYS A 170 0.87 4.03 19.75
N SER A 171 1.54 3.15 20.50
CA SER A 171 2.43 3.52 21.61
C SER A 171 3.71 4.19 21.15
N GLU A 172 4.11 3.98 19.89
CA GLU A 172 5.24 4.65 19.23
C GLU A 172 4.82 5.93 18.48
N CYS A 173 3.53 6.29 18.51
CA CYS A 173 3.03 7.44 17.77
C CYS A 173 3.57 8.76 18.35
N PRO A 174 4.10 9.68 17.52
CA PRO A 174 4.63 10.96 17.99
C PRO A 174 3.54 11.82 18.67
N LEU A 175 2.28 11.61 18.31
CA LEU A 175 1.13 12.31 18.88
C LEU A 175 0.50 11.59 20.08
N LEU A 176 1.15 10.58 20.65
CA LEU A 176 0.59 9.78 21.75
C LEU A 176 0.15 10.64 22.94
N LYS A 177 0.99 11.61 23.35
CA LYS A 177 0.68 12.49 24.49
C LYS A 177 -0.59 13.33 24.23
N GLN A 178 -0.69 13.94 23.05
CA GLN A 178 -1.86 14.71 22.66
C GLN A 178 -3.12 13.85 22.59
N CYS A 179 -3.00 12.63 22.05
CA CYS A 179 -4.11 11.69 21.96
C CYS A 179 -4.65 11.29 23.35
N ARG A 180 -3.76 11.00 24.31
CA ARG A 180 -4.15 10.73 25.70
C ARG A 180 -4.84 11.92 26.36
N GLU A 181 -4.39 13.13 26.06
CA GLU A 181 -4.99 14.34 26.60
C GLU A 181 -6.41 14.56 26.05
N SER A 182 -6.61 14.44 24.74
CA SER A 182 -7.94 14.56 24.13
C SER A 182 -8.93 13.50 24.65
N LEU A 183 -8.45 12.28 24.93
CA LEU A 183 -9.25 11.24 25.58
C LEU A 183 -9.63 11.63 27.02
N ARG A 184 -8.68 12.13 27.81
CA ARG A 184 -8.90 12.57 29.20
C ARG A 184 -9.90 13.73 29.28
N GLN A 185 -9.87 14.63 28.30
CA GLN A 185 -10.78 15.76 28.18
C GLN A 185 -12.15 15.38 27.57
N GLY A 186 -12.36 14.13 27.16
CA GLY A 186 -13.61 13.68 26.54
C GLY A 186 -13.88 14.27 25.16
N GLN A 187 -12.86 14.85 24.50
CA GLN A 187 -12.99 15.44 23.15
C GLN A 187 -13.16 14.37 22.07
N VAL A 188 -12.76 13.14 22.37
CA VAL A 188 -12.84 11.99 21.45
C VAL A 188 -13.40 10.80 22.21
N LEU A 189 -14.37 10.11 21.60
CA LEU A 189 -14.97 8.89 22.14
C LEU A 189 -14.47 7.68 21.34
N PRO A 190 -13.67 6.78 21.94
CA PRO A 190 -13.04 5.71 21.21
C PRO A 190 -13.87 4.42 21.17
N ALA A 191 -15.15 4.50 20.85
CA ALA A 191 -15.96 3.29 20.75
C ALA A 191 -15.44 2.35 19.64
N ASP A 192 -15.24 1.07 19.98
CA ASP A 192 -14.86 -0.02 19.08
C ASP A 192 -13.52 0.17 18.33
N GLN A 193 -12.56 0.86 18.95
CA GLN A 193 -11.26 1.17 18.32
C GLN A 193 -10.05 1.07 19.26
N ILE A 194 -8.87 1.04 18.65
CA ILE A 194 -7.57 1.17 19.31
C ILE A 194 -7.18 2.65 19.29
N MET A 195 -6.99 3.24 20.45
CA MET A 195 -6.58 4.63 20.59
C MET A 195 -5.59 4.78 21.74
N ALA A 196 -4.57 5.63 21.55
CA ALA A 196 -3.53 5.90 22.55
C ALA A 196 -2.84 4.66 23.17
N GLY A 197 -2.70 3.58 22.39
CA GLY A 197 -2.10 2.31 22.83
C GLY A 197 -3.08 1.36 23.53
N THR A 198 -4.37 1.70 23.60
CA THR A 198 -5.37 0.95 24.36
C THR A 198 -6.53 0.51 23.46
N VAL A 199 -7.03 -0.71 23.68
CA VAL A 199 -8.27 -1.20 23.07
C VAL A 199 -9.45 -0.64 23.85
N TYR A 200 -10.43 -0.09 23.16
CA TYR A 200 -11.68 0.35 23.74
C TYR A 200 -12.84 -0.50 23.23
N ASP A 201 -13.78 -0.81 24.12
CA ASP A 201 -14.96 -1.59 23.79
C ASP A 201 -16.02 -0.76 23.05
N TYR A 202 -17.16 -1.39 22.73
CA TYR A 202 -18.26 -0.71 22.04
C TYR A 202 -18.90 0.43 22.82
N TYR A 203 -18.66 0.51 24.13
CA TYR A 203 -19.09 1.62 24.98
C TYR A 203 -17.99 2.69 25.15
N GLY A 204 -16.84 2.54 24.50
CA GLY A 204 -15.70 3.43 24.68
C GLY A 204 -15.01 3.23 26.03
N LYS A 205 -15.17 2.08 26.69
CA LYS A 205 -14.44 1.75 27.92
C LYS A 205 -13.13 1.02 27.59
N PRO A 206 -12.02 1.34 28.27
CA PRO A 206 -10.75 0.68 28.04
C PRO A 206 -10.83 -0.79 28.45
N VAL A 207 -10.37 -1.69 27.58
CA VAL A 207 -10.23 -3.12 27.86
C VAL A 207 -8.85 -3.35 28.48
N ALA A 208 -8.83 -3.84 29.72
CA ALA A 208 -7.57 -4.13 30.40
C ALA A 208 -6.75 -5.21 29.67
N ASP A 209 -5.43 -5.10 29.70
CA ASP A 209 -4.50 -5.98 28.97
C ASP A 209 -4.73 -7.47 29.25
N HIS A 210 -4.93 -7.83 30.52
CA HIS A 210 -5.20 -9.22 30.92
C HIS A 210 -6.55 -9.76 30.38
N ARG A 211 -7.48 -8.87 30.00
CA ARG A 211 -8.79 -9.23 29.42
C ARG A 211 -8.80 -9.23 27.90
N LEU A 212 -7.78 -8.70 27.23
CA LEU A 212 -7.75 -8.57 25.76
C LEU A 212 -8.01 -9.88 25.03
N ARG A 213 -7.43 -11.00 25.50
CA ARG A 213 -7.65 -12.31 24.89
C ARG A 213 -9.11 -12.75 25.00
N ALA A 214 -9.70 -12.64 26.19
CA ALA A 214 -11.10 -13.01 26.40
C ALA A 214 -12.03 -12.11 25.56
N TYR A 215 -11.75 -10.81 25.55
CA TYR A 215 -12.50 -9.84 24.75
C TYR A 215 -12.43 -10.14 23.25
N ALA A 216 -11.25 -10.51 22.72
CA ALA A 216 -11.12 -10.93 21.33
C ALA A 216 -11.98 -12.17 21.01
N VAL A 217 -11.96 -13.18 21.89
CA VAL A 217 -12.79 -14.38 21.73
C VAL A 217 -14.28 -14.02 21.67
N ASP A 218 -14.75 -13.20 22.61
CA ASP A 218 -16.15 -12.77 22.68
C ASP A 218 -16.58 -12.02 21.42
N ARG A 219 -15.72 -11.14 20.89
CA ARG A 219 -15.98 -10.36 19.67
C ARG A 219 -16.14 -11.21 18.41
N GLY A 220 -15.52 -12.38 18.32
CA GLY A 220 -15.70 -13.27 17.16
C GLY A 220 -16.71 -14.39 17.37
N ARG A 221 -17.35 -14.50 18.54
CA ARG A 221 -18.50 -15.38 18.68
C ARG A 221 -19.63 -14.81 17.82
N LYS A 222 -20.01 -15.51 16.75
CA LYS A 222 -21.27 -15.23 16.06
C LYS A 222 -22.41 -15.43 17.07
N PRO A 223 -23.47 -14.59 17.07
CA PRO A 223 -24.67 -14.89 17.83
C PRO A 223 -25.11 -16.31 17.46
N ARG A 224 -25.32 -17.17 18.45
CA ARG A 224 -25.95 -18.47 18.19
C ARG A 224 -27.32 -18.13 17.61
N THR A 225 -27.54 -18.43 16.33
CA THR A 225 -28.90 -18.50 15.79
C THR A 225 -29.58 -19.60 16.59
N PHE A 226 -30.32 -19.21 17.62
CA PHE A 226 -31.33 -20.08 18.21
C PHE A 226 -32.33 -20.32 17.09
N HIS A 227 -32.17 -21.44 16.38
CA HIS A 227 -33.33 -22.07 15.78
C HIS A 227 -34.23 -22.42 16.94
N ALA A 228 -35.26 -21.60 17.16
CA ALA A 228 -36.38 -21.99 17.96
C ALA A 228 -36.97 -23.24 17.29
N SER A 229 -36.51 -24.42 17.71
CA SER A 229 -37.28 -25.64 17.52
C SER A 229 -38.57 -25.40 18.28
N GLY A 230 -39.60 -25.03 17.53
CA GLY A 230 -40.92 -24.74 18.06
C GLY A 230 -41.35 -25.86 18.98
N THR A 231 -41.50 -25.51 20.25
CA THR A 231 -42.34 -26.22 21.19
C THR A 231 -43.73 -26.32 20.59
N ASN A 232 -44.10 -27.49 20.06
CA ASN A 232 -45.51 -27.84 19.90
C ASN A 232 -46.06 -28.13 21.30
N LEU A 233 -46.53 -27.07 21.95
CA LEU A 233 -47.56 -27.18 22.97
C LEU A 233 -48.84 -27.58 22.25
N ARG A 234 -49.19 -28.87 22.31
CA ARG A 234 -50.51 -29.35 21.89
C ARG A 234 -51.39 -29.38 23.14
N GLY A 235 -52.17 -28.32 23.30
CA GLY A 235 -53.29 -28.27 24.25
C GLY A 235 -54.45 -29.13 23.75
N GLU A 236 -54.98 -29.93 24.68
CA GLU A 236 -56.38 -30.25 25.01
C GLU A 236 -57.51 -30.31 23.95
N GLY A 237 -58.31 -31.38 24.11
CA GLY A 237 -59.75 -31.50 23.78
C GLY A 237 -60.07 -32.08 22.40
N ASP A 238 -61.01 -33.00 22.18
CA ASP A 238 -62.08 -33.56 23.02
C ASP A 238 -62.83 -34.69 22.24
N VAL A 239 -63.61 -35.51 22.95
CA VAL A 239 -64.71 -36.42 22.51
C VAL A 239 -64.41 -37.79 21.85
N ALA A 240 -64.63 -38.87 22.62
CA ALA A 240 -65.80 -39.76 22.51
C ALA A 240 -65.91 -40.67 23.76
#